data_AF-A0A6G3SF75-F1
#
_entry.id   AF-A0A6G3SF75-F1
#
_cell.length_a   1.000
_cell.length_b   1.000
_cell.length_c   1.000
_cell.angle_alpha   90.00
_cell.angle_beta   90.00
_cell.angle_gamma   90.00
#
_symmetry.space_group_name_H-M   'P 1'
#
loop_
_entity.id
_entity.type
_entity.pdbx_description
1 polymer ?
#
loop_
_entity_poly.entity_id
_entity_poly.type
_entity_poly.pdbx_seq_one_letter_code
_entity_poly.pdbx_strand_id
1 'polypeptide(L)' 'MTDALRFGLVGTGSWAARTHAPTLAAHPHTEFVGLWGRRPEAAAELAAA' A
#
# COMPACT_ATOMS: atom_id res chain seq x y z
N MET A 1 -22.89 7.57 -1.71
CA MET A 1 -21.91 6.72 -0.99
C MET A 1 -21.19 5.90 -2.04
N THR A 2 -20.12 6.44 -2.61
CA THR A 2 -19.30 5.65 -3.52
C THR A 2 -18.53 4.64 -2.69
N ASP A 3 -18.65 3.36 -3.04
CA ASP A 3 -17.89 2.30 -2.39
C ASP A 3 -16.39 2.59 -2.51
N ALA A 4 -15.60 2.28 -1.49
CA ALA A 4 -14.17 2.59 -1.47
C ALA A 4 -13.44 1.79 -2.56
N LEU A 5 -12.57 2.45 -3.33
CA LEU A 5 -11.81 1.77 -4.37
C LEU A 5 -10.69 0.92 -3.75
N ARG A 6 -10.63 -0.36 -4.12
CA ARG A 6 -9.64 -1.30 -3.61
C ARG A 6 -8.33 -1.17 -4.37
N PHE A 7 -7.24 -0.93 -3.65
CA PHE A 7 -5.90 -0.76 -4.22
C PHE A 7 -4.92 -1.81 -3.69
N GLY A 8 -4.15 -2.37 -4.62
CA GLY A 8 -2.95 -3.15 -4.32
C GLY A 8 -1.69 -2.41 -4.75
N LEU A 9 -0.61 -2.51 -3.98
CA LEU A 9 0.68 -1.88 -4.30
C LEU A 9 1.70 -2.92 -4.78
N VAL A 10 2.27 -2.70 -5.98
CA VAL A 10 3.31 -3.57 -6.54
C VAL A 10 4.66 -2.85 -6.44
N GLY A 11 5.53 -3.35 -5.56
CA GLY A 11 6.85 -2.80 -5.30
C GLY A 11 7.00 -2.27 -3.87
N THR A 12 8.23 -2.34 -3.35
CA THR A 12 8.59 -2.01 -1.95
C THR A 12 9.74 -0.99 -1.89
N GLY A 13 9.81 -0.11 -2.89
CA GLY A 13 10.85 0.92 -2.99
C GLY A 13 10.60 2.15 -2.10
N SER A 14 11.50 3.12 -2.13
CA SER A 14 11.40 4.35 -1.33
C SER A 14 10.09 5.12 -1.56
N TRP A 15 9.58 5.15 -2.80
CA TRP A 15 8.30 5.75 -3.13
C TRP A 15 7.10 4.96 -2.60
N ALA A 16 7.19 3.63 -2.58
CA ALA A 16 6.17 2.78 -1.99
C ALA A 16 6.00 3.11 -0.50
N ALA A 17 7.13 3.22 0.23
CA ALA A 17 7.14 3.49 1.67
C ALA A 17 6.81 4.94 2.04
N ARG A 18 7.30 5.93 1.27
CA ARG A 18 7.19 7.35 1.66
C ARG A 18 5.99 8.07 1.07
N THR A 19 5.31 7.47 0.08
CA THR A 19 4.26 8.14 -0.67
C THR A 19 3.07 7.23 -0.92
N HIS A 20 3.26 6.13 -1.67
CA HIS A 20 2.10 5.36 -2.13
C HIS A 20 1.35 4.67 -0.98
N ALA A 21 2.03 3.90 -0.14
CA ALA A 21 1.37 3.19 0.96
C ALA A 21 0.72 4.15 1.97
N PRO A 22 1.41 5.21 2.47
CA PRO A 22 0.79 6.15 3.41
C PRO A 22 -0.42 6.89 2.81
N THR A 23 -0.34 7.33 1.54
CA THR A 23 -1.44 8.02 0.90
C THR A 23 -2.65 7.10 0.69
N LEU A 24 -2.43 5.86 0.21
CA LEU A 24 -3.51 4.90 0.02
C LEU A 24 -4.16 4.47 1.34
N ALA A 25 -3.38 4.35 2.42
CA ALA A 25 -3.90 4.01 3.74
C ALA A 25 -4.72 5.14 4.38
N ALA A 26 -4.38 6.41 4.11
CA ALA A 26 -5.02 7.57 4.72
C ALA A 26 -6.20 8.15 3.91
N HIS A 27 -6.36 7.79 2.64
CA HIS A 27 -7.30 8.46 1.75
C HIS A 27 -8.74 7.92 1.94
N PRO A 28 -9.75 8.79 2.16
CA PRO A 28 -11.10 8.39 2.61
C PRO A 28 -11.93 7.66 1.55
N HIS A 29 -11.43 7.56 0.32
CA HIS A 29 -12.11 6.93 -0.81
C HIS A 29 -11.38 5.70 -1.33
N THR A 30 -10.38 5.20 -0.58
CA THR A 30 -9.59 4.03 -0.95
C THR A 30 -9.51 3.02 0.18
N GLU A 31 -9.50 1.75 -0.19
CA GLU A 31 -9.17 0.64 0.69
C GLU A 31 -7.84 0.04 0.22
N PHE A 32 -6.79 0.12 1.04
CA PHE A 32 -5.50 -0.47 0.72
C PHE A 32 -5.49 -1.95 1.14
N VAL A 33 -5.68 -2.84 0.17
CA VAL A 33 -6.05 -4.25 0.43
C VAL A 33 -4.89 -5.24 0.30
N GLY A 34 -3.72 -4.78 -0.14
CA GLY A 34 -2.58 -5.67 -0.24
C GLY A 34 -1.38 -5.03 -0.89
N LEU A 35 -0.25 -5.68 -0.72
CA LEU A 35 0.99 -5.30 -1.34
C LEU A 35 1.76 -6.53 -1.78
N TRP A 36 2.55 -6.37 -2.83
CA TRP A 36 3.44 -7.40 -3.34
C TRP A 36 4.81 -6.80 -3.60
N GLY A 37 5.85 -7.56 -3.27
CA GLY A 37 7.23 -7.25 -3.61
C GLY A 37 7.98 -8.50 -4.01
N ARG A 38 9.05 -8.35 -4.80
CA ARG A 38 9.96 -9.46 -5.16
C ARG A 38 10.58 -10.13 -3.93
N ARG A 39 10.71 -9.38 -2.84
CA ARG A 39 11.27 -9.79 -1.55
C ARG A 39 10.15 -9.83 -0.51
N PRO A 40 9.69 -11.01 -0.07
CA PRO A 40 8.59 -11.13 0.89
C PRO A 40 8.84 -10.38 2.20
N GLU A 41 10.08 -10.31 2.66
CA GLU A 41 10.47 -9.60 3.87
C GLU A 41 10.29 -8.08 3.73
N ALA A 42 10.65 -7.49 2.59
CA ALA A 42 10.42 -6.06 2.36
C ALA A 42 8.93 -5.72 2.20
N ALA A 43 8.16 -6.66 1.67
CA ALA A 43 6.72 -6.55 1.62
C ALA A 43 6.14 -6.55 3.04
N ALA A 44 6.55 -7.49 3.90
CA ALA A 44 6.11 -7.56 5.29
C ALA A 44 6.54 -6.34 6.12
N GLU A 45 7.78 -5.87 5.95
CA GLU A 45 8.29 -4.65 6.60
C GLU A 45 7.45 -3.43 6.23
N LEU A 46 7.13 -3.25 4.94
CA LEU A 46 6.27 -2.16 4.48
C LEU A 46 4.83 -2.32 4.96
N ALA A 47 4.32 -3.55 5.09
CA ALA A 47 2.97 -3.81 5.63
C ALA A 47 2.85 -3.42 7.12
N ALA A 48 3.95 -3.50 7.86
CA ALA A 48 4.01 -3.28 9.30
C ALA A 48 4.39 -1.84 9.70
N ALA A 49 4.74 -0.99 8.73
CA ALA A 49 5.14 0.41 8.92
C ALA A 49 3.92 1.35 8.95
#